data_AF-A0A1X1RUE9-F1
#
_entry.id   AF-A0A1X1RUE9-F1
#
_cell.length_a   1.000
_cell.length_b   1.000
_cell.length_c   1.000
_cell.angle_alpha   90.00
_cell.angle_beta   90.00
_cell.angle_gamma   90.00
#
_symmetry.space_group_name_H-M   'P 1'
#
loop_
_entity.id
_entity.type
_entity.pdbx_description
1 polymer ?
#
loop_
_entity_poly.entity_id
_entity_poly.type
_entity_poly.pdbx_seq_one_letter_code
_entity_poly.pdbx_strand_id
1 'polypeptide(L)'
;MGPYPEPQRPPDHTTDTNVATCPNCGQRNRVPACGPGIPRCAQCHQWLPWIAAAGDRDFADVVASSTVPVVVDFSASWCAPCRMVSPALVQLATERASALKLVKVDVDAAPAVARRFAVQSVPILLLVDRGQILARHSGAAPATVLRSWVDHALSGTAAGTRHG
;
A
#
# COMPACT_ATOMS: atom_id res chain seq x y z
N MET A 1 -39.11 -3.51 -29.50
CA MET A 1 -38.85 -2.68 -28.29
C MET A 1 -38.65 -3.63 -27.12
N GLY A 2 -37.41 -4.02 -26.84
CA GLY A 2 -37.09 -4.83 -25.66
C GLY A 2 -36.52 -3.90 -24.58
N PRO A 3 -37.14 -3.75 -23.40
CA PRO A 3 -36.61 -2.94 -22.33
C PRO A 3 -35.85 -3.86 -21.36
N TYR A 4 -34.67 -4.30 -21.76
CA TYR A 4 -33.71 -4.84 -20.81
C TYR A 4 -32.42 -4.05 -20.96
N PRO A 5 -32.05 -3.21 -19.97
CA PRO A 5 -30.73 -2.61 -19.96
C PRO A 5 -29.70 -3.74 -19.91
N GLU A 6 -28.73 -3.67 -20.81
CA GLU A 6 -27.55 -4.53 -20.86
C GLU A 6 -26.94 -4.64 -19.44
N PRO A 7 -26.53 -5.84 -18.96
CA PRO A 7 -25.86 -5.95 -17.67
C PRO A 7 -24.61 -5.08 -17.70
N GLN A 8 -24.63 -4.00 -16.91
CA GLN A 8 -23.53 -3.07 -16.80
C GLN A 8 -22.29 -3.86 -16.40
N ARG A 9 -21.29 -3.90 -17.31
CA ARG A 9 -19.98 -4.49 -17.04
C ARG A 9 -19.48 -3.91 -15.70
N PRO A 10 -19.08 -4.74 -14.73
CA PRO A 10 -18.52 -4.23 -13.47
C PRO A 10 -17.35 -3.30 -13.80
N PRO A 11 -17.17 -2.19 -13.07
CA PRO A 11 -16.06 -1.29 -13.31
C PRO A 11 -14.77 -2.10 -13.28
N ASP A 12 -13.95 -1.94 -14.31
CA ASP A 12 -12.68 -2.64 -14.45
C ASP A 12 -11.78 -2.25 -13.26
N HIS A 13 -11.75 -3.08 -12.21
CA HIS A 13 -10.97 -2.84 -10.99
C HIS A 13 -9.45 -3.02 -11.22
N THR A 14 -9.02 -3.16 -12.48
CA THR A 14 -7.68 -3.64 -12.86
C THR A 14 -6.71 -2.54 -13.31
N THR A 15 -7.12 -1.27 -13.31
CA THR A 15 -6.49 -0.28 -14.21
C THR A 15 -5.44 0.65 -13.59
N ASP A 16 -5.31 0.75 -12.27
CA ASP A 16 -4.23 1.58 -11.69
C ASP A 16 -2.91 0.81 -11.66
N THR A 17 -2.23 0.83 -12.80
CA THR A 17 -0.89 0.27 -12.99
C THR A 17 0.14 1.36 -12.80
N ASN A 18 0.97 1.23 -11.76
CA ASN A 18 2.10 2.11 -11.56
C ASN A 18 3.33 1.63 -12.34
N VAL A 19 4.26 2.54 -12.63
CA VAL A 19 5.54 2.19 -13.26
C VAL A 19 6.63 2.18 -12.20
N ALA A 20 7.24 1.02 -11.97
CA ALA A 20 8.40 0.86 -11.12
C ALA A 20 9.67 0.73 -11.97
N THR A 21 10.71 1.47 -11.61
CA THR A 21 12.06 1.28 -12.17
C THR A 21 12.77 0.19 -11.37
N CYS A 22 13.27 -0.83 -12.06
CA CYS A 22 14.00 -1.93 -11.41
C CYS A 22 15.28 -1.42 -10.76
N PRO A 23 15.49 -1.64 -9.45
CA PRO A 23 16.69 -1.16 -8.76
C PRO A 23 17.96 -1.92 -9.18
N ASN A 24 17.83 -3.08 -9.84
CA ASN A 24 18.97 -3.88 -10.29
C ASN A 24 19.39 -3.55 -11.73
N CYS A 25 18.46 -3.51 -12.69
CA CYS A 25 18.80 -3.34 -14.12
C CYS A 25 18.24 -2.06 -14.77
N GLY A 26 17.52 -1.22 -14.03
CA GLY A 26 16.93 0.02 -14.55
C GLY A 26 15.70 -0.15 -15.45
N GLN A 27 15.28 -1.39 -15.77
CA GLN A 27 14.10 -1.62 -16.58
C GLN A 27 12.84 -1.01 -15.94
N ARG A 28 12.05 -0.29 -16.72
CA ARG A 28 10.72 0.17 -16.31
C ARG A 28 9.72 -0.97 -16.44
N ASN A 29 8.98 -1.23 -15.37
CA ASN A 29 8.03 -2.32 -15.27
C ASN A 29 6.67 -1.77 -14.84
N ARG A 30 5.62 -2.30 -15.47
CA ARG A 30 4.24 -2.07 -15.03
C ARG A 30 3.98 -2.96 -13.81
N VAL A 31 3.57 -2.33 -12.71
CA VAL A 31 3.25 -2.98 -11.44
C VAL A 31 1.79 -2.69 -11.14
N PRO A 32 0.91 -3.72 -11.14
CA PRO A 32 -0.50 -3.50 -10.87
C PRO A 32 -0.73 -3.16 -9.39
N ALA A 33 -1.75 -2.35 -9.09
CA ALA A 33 -2.12 -2.05 -7.71
C ALA A 33 -2.57 -3.30 -6.94
N CYS A 34 -3.24 -4.24 -7.59
CA CYS A 34 -3.66 -5.53 -7.04
C CYS A 34 -3.26 -6.68 -7.99
N GLY A 35 -2.92 -7.84 -7.44
CA GLY A 35 -2.57 -9.00 -8.26
C GLY A 35 -1.97 -10.16 -7.46
N PRO A 36 -1.86 -11.34 -8.07
CA PRO A 36 -1.27 -12.49 -7.40
C PRO A 36 0.25 -12.33 -7.25
N GLY A 37 0.73 -12.58 -6.03
CA GLY A 37 2.16 -12.62 -5.73
C GLY A 37 2.85 -11.26 -5.69
N ILE A 38 4.17 -11.28 -5.53
CA ILE A 38 5.00 -10.09 -5.40
C ILE A 38 5.55 -9.69 -6.79
N PRO A 39 5.49 -8.40 -7.19
CA PRO A 39 5.99 -7.94 -8.48
C PRO A 39 7.48 -8.25 -8.72
N ARG A 40 7.79 -8.76 -9.91
CA ARG A 40 9.16 -9.03 -10.38
C ARG A 40 9.47 -8.29 -11.67
N CYS A 41 10.73 -7.93 -11.84
CA CYS A 41 11.25 -7.35 -13.06
C CYS A 41 11.12 -8.34 -14.22
N ALA A 42 10.52 -7.92 -15.33
CA ALA A 42 10.40 -8.75 -16.53
C ALA A 42 11.76 -9.08 -17.18
N GLN A 43 12.80 -8.27 -16.91
CA GLN A 43 14.12 -8.44 -17.52
C GLN A 43 15.08 -9.29 -16.68
N CYS A 44 15.20 -8.99 -15.39
CA CYS A 44 16.20 -9.63 -14.52
C CYS A 44 15.60 -10.38 -13.33
N HIS A 45 14.26 -10.46 -13.25
CA HIS A 45 13.51 -11.16 -12.20
C HIS A 45 13.70 -10.64 -10.77
N GLN A 46 14.44 -9.55 -10.58
CA GLN A 46 14.56 -8.86 -9.31
C GLN A 46 13.18 -8.42 -8.79
N TRP A 47 12.98 -8.53 -7.47
CA TRP A 47 11.79 -7.98 -6.82
C TRP A 47 11.67 -6.48 -7.04
N LEU A 48 10.48 -6.02 -7.38
CA LEU A 48 10.20 -4.61 -7.61
C LEU A 48 9.48 -4.00 -6.41
N PRO A 49 9.72 -2.71 -6.10
CA PRO A 49 8.91 -2.00 -5.11
C PRO A 49 7.44 -2.06 -5.50
N TRP A 50 6.61 -2.59 -4.60
CA TRP A 50 5.16 -2.61 -4.79
C TRP A 50 4.54 -1.38 -4.13
N ILE A 51 4.41 -0.31 -4.91
CA ILE A 51 3.85 0.96 -4.45
C ILE A 51 2.59 1.24 -5.28
N ALA A 52 1.45 1.36 -4.61
CA ALA A 52 0.14 1.57 -5.21
C ALA A 52 -0.56 2.80 -4.62
N ALA A 53 -1.46 3.40 -5.38
CA ALA A 53 -2.46 4.31 -4.83
C ALA A 53 -3.76 3.51 -4.60
N ALA A 54 -4.61 3.99 -3.70
CA ALA A 54 -5.95 3.47 -3.52
C ALA A 54 -6.91 4.58 -3.09
N GLY A 55 -8.17 4.44 -3.46
CA GLY A 55 -9.25 5.34 -3.10
C GLY A 55 -10.51 4.61 -2.62
N ASP A 56 -11.61 5.36 -2.53
CA ASP A 56 -12.86 4.86 -1.94
C ASP A 56 -13.45 3.61 -2.64
N ARG A 57 -13.11 3.40 -3.92
CA ARG A 57 -13.67 2.32 -4.74
C ARG A 57 -12.88 1.01 -4.71
N ASP A 58 -11.58 1.06 -4.43
CA ASP A 58 -10.65 -0.05 -4.65
C ASP A 58 -9.74 -0.35 -3.46
N PHE A 59 -9.79 0.45 -2.38
CA PHE A 59 -8.96 0.27 -1.19
C PHE A 59 -8.99 -1.16 -0.63
N ALA A 60 -10.18 -1.75 -0.53
CA ALA A 60 -10.32 -3.09 0.01
C ALA A 60 -9.54 -4.11 -0.83
N ASP A 61 -9.66 -4.06 -2.16
CA ASP A 61 -8.99 -4.98 -3.07
C ASP A 61 -7.47 -4.74 -3.11
N VAL A 62 -7.05 -3.49 -3.15
CA VAL A 62 -5.62 -3.11 -3.17
C VAL A 62 -4.91 -3.55 -1.89
N VAL A 63 -5.55 -3.45 -0.72
CA VAL A 63 -4.94 -3.87 0.54
C VAL A 63 -5.10 -5.38 0.77
N ALA A 64 -6.30 -5.95 0.58
CA ALA A 64 -6.58 -7.35 0.91
C ALA A 64 -5.94 -8.36 -0.05
N SER A 65 -5.67 -7.98 -1.30
CA SER A 65 -4.98 -8.85 -2.27
C SER A 65 -3.50 -9.06 -1.97
N SER A 66 -2.91 -8.30 -1.04
CA SER A 66 -1.48 -8.42 -0.77
C SER A 66 -1.14 -9.66 0.06
N THR A 67 -0.20 -10.45 -0.44
CA THR A 67 0.37 -11.61 0.28
C THR A 67 1.50 -11.22 1.24
N VAL A 68 1.82 -9.93 1.31
CA VAL A 68 2.82 -9.36 2.21
C VAL A 68 2.17 -8.26 3.05
N PRO A 69 2.74 -7.89 4.22
CA PRO A 69 2.27 -6.76 4.99
C PRO A 69 2.23 -5.46 4.16
N VAL A 70 1.22 -4.65 4.42
CA VAL A 70 0.92 -3.40 3.72
C VAL A 70 1.07 -2.23 4.68
N VAL A 71 1.94 -1.28 4.38
CA VAL A 71 1.90 0.04 4.99
C VAL A 71 0.92 0.90 4.20
N VAL A 72 -0.07 1.48 4.87
CA VAL A 72 -1.00 2.45 4.31
C VAL A 72 -0.58 3.85 4.75
N ASP A 73 -0.24 4.72 3.80
CA ASP A 73 0.13 6.13 4.00
C ASP A 73 -1.08 7.03 3.73
N PHE A 74 -1.78 7.44 4.79
CA PHE A 74 -2.82 8.46 4.70
C PHE A 74 -2.16 9.85 4.72
N SER A 75 -2.25 10.55 3.60
CA SER A 75 -1.59 11.83 3.36
C SER A 75 -2.53 12.82 2.65
N ALA A 76 -2.04 14.03 2.41
CA ALA A 76 -2.72 15.05 1.62
C ALA A 76 -1.71 15.96 0.94
N SER A 77 -2.08 16.55 -0.20
CA SER A 77 -1.21 17.46 -0.98
C SER A 77 -0.80 18.73 -0.19
N TRP A 78 -1.68 19.22 0.67
CA TRP A 78 -1.47 20.40 1.52
C TRP A 78 -0.67 20.11 2.81
N CYS A 79 -0.39 18.84 3.10
CA CYS A 79 0.27 18.43 4.33
C CYS A 79 1.80 18.56 4.24
N ALA A 80 2.35 19.62 4.84
CA ALA A 80 3.80 19.83 4.87
C ALA A 80 4.60 18.69 5.54
N PRO A 81 4.19 18.14 6.71
CA PRO A 81 4.88 17.01 7.33
C PRO A 81 4.86 15.73 6.46
N CYS A 82 3.81 15.52 5.66
CA CYS A 82 3.67 14.36 4.79
C CYS A 82 4.78 14.32 3.71
N ARG A 83 5.26 15.48 3.26
CA ARG A 83 6.35 15.57 2.27
C ARG A 83 7.66 14.93 2.72
N MET A 84 7.89 14.79 4.02
CA MET A 84 9.04 14.07 4.57
C MET A 84 8.76 12.57 4.75
N VAL A 85 7.53 12.22 5.13
CA VAL A 85 7.14 10.83 5.45
C VAL A 85 7.01 9.97 4.20
N SER A 86 6.29 10.43 3.18
CA SER A 86 6.00 9.62 2.00
C SER A 86 7.29 9.16 1.27
N PRO A 87 8.33 9.98 1.07
CA PRO A 87 9.60 9.51 0.50
C PRO A 87 10.30 8.46 1.35
N ALA A 88 10.26 8.58 2.68
CA ALA A 88 10.84 7.60 3.59
C ALA A 88 10.14 6.23 3.48
N LEU A 89 8.82 6.22 3.30
CA LEU A 89 8.04 5.00 3.08
C LEU A 89 8.32 4.37 1.72
N VAL A 90 8.48 5.18 0.66
CA VAL A 90 8.90 4.70 -0.67
C VAL A 90 10.26 4.04 -0.61
N GLN A 91 11.22 4.63 0.11
CA GLN A 91 12.52 4.03 0.34
C GLN A 91 12.39 2.69 1.07
N LEU A 92 11.62 2.63 2.15
CA LEU A 92 11.43 1.40 2.93
C LEU A 92 10.79 0.28 2.09
N ALA A 93 9.76 0.60 1.29
CA ALA A 93 9.11 -0.36 0.39
C ALA A 93 10.05 -0.84 -0.73
N THR A 94 10.99 0.00 -1.16
CA THR A 94 12.03 -0.38 -2.14
C THR A 94 13.07 -1.30 -1.52
N GLU A 95 13.57 -0.98 -0.33
CA GLU A 95 14.50 -1.84 0.42
C GLU A 95 13.87 -3.20 0.77
N ARG A 96 12.54 -3.26 0.90
CA ARG A 96 11.77 -4.45 1.29
C ARG A 96 10.82 -4.93 0.19
N ALA A 97 11.22 -4.79 -1.07
CA ALA A 97 10.38 -5.11 -2.24
C ALA A 97 9.74 -6.52 -2.21
N SER A 98 10.37 -7.50 -1.55
CA SER A 98 9.85 -8.86 -1.40
C SER A 98 8.95 -9.09 -0.17
N ALA A 99 8.85 -8.12 0.74
CA ALA A 99 8.29 -8.33 2.07
C ALA A 99 7.36 -7.21 2.54
N LEU A 100 7.25 -6.11 1.79
CA LEU A 100 6.42 -4.97 2.17
C LEU A 100 5.82 -4.30 0.94
N LYS A 101 4.51 -4.04 1.01
CA LYS A 101 3.79 -3.20 0.06
C LYS A 101 3.53 -1.83 0.67
N LEU A 102 3.58 -0.78 -0.13
CA LEU A 102 3.13 0.57 0.24
C LEU A 102 1.87 0.92 -0.54
N VAL A 103 0.82 1.32 0.17
CA VAL A 103 -0.42 1.85 -0.40
C VAL A 103 -0.57 3.29 0.05
N LYS A 104 -0.66 4.22 -0.90
CA LYS A 104 -0.86 5.64 -0.64
C LYS A 104 -2.35 5.97 -0.76
N VAL A 105 -2.88 6.67 0.23
CA VAL A 105 -4.26 7.15 0.25
C VAL A 105 -4.23 8.65 0.46
N ASP A 106 -4.74 9.39 -0.52
CA ASP A 106 -5.01 10.81 -0.37
C ASP A 106 -6.38 10.97 0.33
N VAL A 107 -6.39 11.61 1.50
CA VAL A 107 -7.62 11.74 2.30
C VAL A 107 -8.67 12.65 1.68
N ASP A 108 -8.29 13.56 0.78
CA ASP A 108 -9.22 14.41 0.04
C ASP A 108 -9.88 13.62 -1.10
N ALA A 109 -9.14 12.71 -1.74
CA ALA A 109 -9.65 11.85 -2.81
C ALA A 109 -10.40 10.60 -2.30
N ALA A 110 -10.13 10.19 -1.05
CA ALA A 110 -10.71 8.98 -0.44
C ALA A 110 -11.32 9.26 0.95
N PRO A 111 -12.30 10.18 1.06
CA PRO A 111 -12.88 10.57 2.34
C PRO A 111 -13.65 9.45 3.04
N ALA A 112 -14.22 8.49 2.31
CA ALA A 112 -14.94 7.38 2.93
C ALA A 112 -13.97 6.41 3.62
N VAL A 113 -12.85 6.09 2.97
CA VAL A 113 -11.78 5.27 3.56
C VAL A 113 -11.13 6.00 4.73
N ALA A 114 -10.80 7.29 4.59
CA ALA A 114 -10.24 8.09 5.68
C ALA A 114 -11.15 8.07 6.93
N ARG A 115 -12.48 8.26 6.74
CA ARG A 115 -13.48 8.17 7.82
C ARG A 115 -13.55 6.76 8.41
N ARG A 116 -13.54 5.71 7.59
CA ARG A 116 -13.57 4.31 8.04
C ARG A 116 -12.42 3.99 9.00
N PHE A 117 -11.24 4.56 8.77
CA PHE A 117 -10.07 4.37 9.65
C PHE A 117 -9.87 5.48 10.68
N ALA A 118 -10.89 6.33 10.90
CA ALA A 118 -10.85 7.45 11.83
C ALA A 118 -9.59 8.33 11.64
N VAL A 119 -9.28 8.67 10.40
CA VAL A 119 -8.19 9.59 10.05
C VAL A 119 -8.72 11.02 10.19
N GLN A 120 -8.35 11.69 11.27
CA GLN A 120 -8.78 13.06 11.60
C GLN A 120 -7.71 14.11 11.28
N SER A 121 -6.47 13.68 11.14
CA SER A 121 -5.30 14.50 10.80
C SER A 121 -4.33 13.66 9.98
N VAL A 122 -3.46 14.28 9.20
CA VAL A 122 -2.41 13.59 8.44
C VAL A 122 -1.02 14.12 8.86
N PRO A 123 0.05 13.30 8.76
CA PRO A 123 0.07 11.92 8.26
C PRO A 123 -0.42 10.90 9.30
N ILE A 124 -1.10 9.85 8.82
CA ILE A 124 -1.44 8.65 9.59
C ILE A 124 -0.97 7.44 8.80
N LEU A 125 -0.29 6.53 9.49
CA LEU A 125 0.18 5.27 8.90
C LEU A 125 -0.50 4.09 9.57
N LEU A 126 -0.91 3.11 8.79
CA LEU A 126 -1.35 1.81 9.28
C LEU A 126 -0.42 0.72 8.76
N LEU A 127 -0.09 -0.26 9.59
CA LEU A 127 0.47 -1.53 9.13
C LEU A 127 -0.63 -2.56 9.15
N VAL A 128 -0.92 -3.16 8.00
CA VAL A 128 -1.96 -4.16 7.81
C VAL A 128 -1.31 -5.46 7.36
N ASP A 129 -1.68 -6.58 7.97
CA ASP A 129 -1.31 -7.92 7.50
C ASP A 129 -2.56 -8.81 7.51
N ARG A 130 -2.83 -9.50 6.40
CA ARG A 130 -3.97 -10.43 6.26
C ARG A 130 -5.30 -9.87 6.79
N GLY A 131 -5.58 -8.61 6.45
CA GLY A 131 -6.81 -7.90 6.84
C GLY A 131 -6.84 -7.40 8.30
N GLN A 132 -5.80 -7.64 9.09
CA GLN A 132 -5.69 -7.14 10.46
C GLN A 132 -4.78 -5.91 10.53
N ILE A 133 -5.19 -4.89 11.28
CA ILE A 133 -4.31 -3.75 11.60
C ILE A 133 -3.36 -4.20 12.70
N LEU A 134 -2.08 -4.33 12.37
CA LEU A 134 -1.04 -4.69 13.33
C LEU A 134 -0.56 -3.49 14.15
N ALA A 135 -0.50 -2.31 13.52
CA ALA A 135 -0.04 -1.10 14.19
C ALA A 135 -0.57 0.17 13.51
N ARG A 136 -0.60 1.27 14.28
CA ARG A 136 -0.90 2.62 13.81
C ARG A 136 0.22 3.57 14.25
N HIS A 137 0.63 4.47 13.37
CA HIS A 137 1.56 5.55 13.68
C HIS A 137 0.93 6.89 13.30
N SER A 138 1.02 7.88 14.19
CA SER A 138 0.47 9.22 13.97
C SER A 138 1.57 10.26 13.94
N GLY A 139 1.50 11.17 12.97
CA GLY A 139 2.47 12.24 12.81
C GLY A 139 3.71 11.83 12.01
N ALA A 140 4.56 12.83 11.75
CA ALA A 140 5.77 12.63 10.96
C ALA A 140 6.90 12.04 11.80
N ALA A 141 7.67 11.15 11.18
CA ALA A 141 8.84 10.51 11.77
C ALA A 141 9.91 10.25 10.69
N PRO A 142 11.20 10.21 11.05
CA PRO A 142 12.27 9.88 10.12
C PRO A 142 12.24 8.39 9.73
N ALA A 143 12.88 8.05 8.60
CA ALA A 143 12.90 6.69 8.05
C ALA A 143 13.36 5.62 9.05
N THR A 144 14.31 5.94 9.94
CA THR A 144 14.82 5.03 10.98
C THR A 144 13.75 4.64 11.99
N VAL A 145 12.93 5.60 12.41
CA VAL A 145 11.81 5.37 13.34
C VAL A 145 10.71 4.58 12.64
N LEU A 146 10.37 4.93 11.40
CA LEU A 146 9.37 4.21 10.61
C LEU A 146 9.76 2.76 10.35
N ARG A 147 11.05 2.50 10.05
CA ARG A 147 11.59 1.14 9.91
C ARG A 147 11.44 0.35 11.20
N SER A 148 11.84 0.94 12.33
CA SER A 148 11.73 0.30 13.64
C SER A 148 10.28 -0.01 13.99
N TRP A 149 9.35 0.92 13.71
CA TRP A 149 7.91 0.72 13.90
C TRP A 149 7.37 -0.47 13.11
N VAL A 150 7.73 -0.60 11.83
CA VAL A 150 7.36 -1.77 11.01
C VAL A 150 7.96 -3.06 11.59
N ASP A 151 9.24 -3.07 11.92
CA ASP A 151 9.93 -4.27 12.42
C ASP A 151 9.34 -4.76 13.75
N HIS A 152 9.04 -3.84 14.67
CA HIS A 152 8.39 -4.17 15.94
C HIS A 152 6.99 -4.76 15.72
N ALA A 153 6.20 -4.17 14.84
CA ALA A 153 4.84 -4.65 14.59
C ALA A 153 4.82 -6.03 13.90
N LEU A 154 5.78 -6.31 13.00
CA LEU A 154 5.89 -7.61 12.34
C LEU A 154 6.44 -8.72 13.26
N SER A 155 7.39 -8.38 14.16
CA SER A 155 7.92 -9.35 15.13
C SER A 155 6.87 -9.79 16.15
N GLY A 156 5.92 -8.92 16.52
CA GLY A 156 4.80 -9.27 17.40
C GLY A 156 3.87 -10.34 16.81
N THR A 157 3.70 -10.37 15.49
CA THR A 157 2.86 -11.36 14.79
C THR A 157 3.52 -12.74 14.68
N ALA A 158 4.85 -12.80 14.54
CA ALA A 158 5.59 -14.07 14.44
C ALA A 158 5.54 -14.91 15.74
N ALA A 159 5.28 -14.28 16.89
CA ALA A 159 5.11 -14.96 18.17
C ALA A 159 3.74 -15.66 18.32
N GLY A 160 2.75 -15.32 17.50
CA GLY A 160 1.37 -15.84 17.58
C GLY A 160 1.10 -17.13 16.80
N THR A 161 2.01 -17.59 15.93
CA THR A 161 1.83 -18.79 15.07
C THR A 161 2.59 -20.01 15.60
N ARG A 162 2.70 -20.16 16.92
CA ARG A 162 3.18 -21.39 17.58
C ARG A 162 2.14 -21.92 18.56
N HIS A 163 1.08 -22.49 18.03
CA HIS A 163 0.19 -23.49 18.64
C HIS A 163 -0.34 -24.25 17.40
N GLY A 164 -0.16 -25.55 17.20
CA GLY A 164 0.24 -26.70 18.00
C GLY A 164 -0.19 -27.89 17.13
#